data_AF-A0A2E7DKG1-F1
#
_entry.id   AF-A0A2E7DKG1-F1
#
_cell.length_a   1.000
_cell.length_b   1.000
_cell.length_c   1.000
_cell.angle_alpha   90.00
_cell.angle_beta   90.00
_cell.angle_gamma   90.00
#
_symmetry.space_group_name_H-M   'P 1'
#
loop_
_entity.id
_entity.type
_entity.pdbx_description
1 polymer ?
#
loop_
_entity_poly.entity_id
_entity_poly.type
_entity_poly.pdbx_seq_one_letter_code
_entity_poly.pdbx_strand_id
1 'polypeptide(L)'
;MSASHTPTSAASSDAPQILGLRFQNMDLIGAKKHERSETDEGGDERGAKFARRGREMPQRHTDTPSKNRTDGHPTWEEAQVLSERRRRATADKQAARVEKAEAEKAIREAQDRQDTLSTDLDRHFAKMNPDDIPLFRSEEDQRRVEREKIFQFLSPGDLARLWGTGRGGAAVATHAETVKRVLDERYGPARTKKLLHAAHTVDPFLYKFHGRNHWLRVLQYAERVVLGEAPVSILKIPPKNAARVRGIQVDPTGHLYLTTRDAGVVVYTKEGAPALSYHGNSGLKTRRLFRMAVEPGPGGRMFVAQDRPTGRRIAPFAAIKVYTKTGRYQGVTWDPQVGYVESIVVDPQGGSVYVGGNHVDDAGTRRHDIKQFALDGSLLRTIPTVHYPNRHMLGMAVDATRIFELVTGPNNSEIIVYDKASGNQVAEWTRWQWRSGNSICVDQDAGGYLYLTNQFAREVFVLDKQTGAPVYTFALPEVADAMHALPWRGHALRPRRASVCVEPGPNGRLFVLGTDHEVNDHAYFGRAPAYIWVFWKRNSHRV
;
A
#
# COMPACT_ATOMS: atom_id res chain seq x y z
N MET A 1 -32.46 -41.01 44.07
CA MET A 1 -32.10 -42.37 43.63
C MET A 1 -31.25 -42.23 42.39
N SER A 2 -29.98 -42.54 42.57
CA SER A 2 -28.83 -42.26 41.70
C SER A 2 -28.67 -43.36 40.65
N ALA A 3 -28.49 -42.99 39.39
CA ALA A 3 -28.02 -43.89 38.34
C ALA A 3 -26.61 -43.45 37.92
N SER A 4 -25.62 -44.23 38.38
CA SER A 4 -24.20 -44.09 38.05
C SER A 4 -23.90 -44.88 36.77
N HIS A 5 -23.46 -44.20 35.71
CA HIS A 5 -22.82 -44.83 34.57
C HIS A 5 -21.30 -44.62 34.64
N THR A 6 -20.59 -45.70 34.92
CA THR A 6 -19.16 -45.89 34.66
C THR A 6 -18.94 -46.21 33.18
N PRO A 7 -18.00 -45.55 32.48
CA PRO A 7 -17.46 -46.05 31.24
C PRO A 7 -16.17 -46.85 31.47
N THR A 8 -16.16 -48.04 30.89
CA THR A 8 -15.10 -49.05 30.87
C THR A 8 -13.93 -48.59 30.01
N SER A 9 -12.71 -48.73 30.54
CA SER A 9 -11.45 -48.53 29.83
C SER A 9 -11.22 -49.64 28.80
N ALA A 10 -10.92 -49.28 27.55
CA ALA A 10 -10.46 -50.21 26.53
C ALA A 10 -9.12 -49.74 25.92
N ALA A 11 -8.11 -50.55 26.18
CA ALA A 11 -6.93 -50.90 25.38
C ALA A 11 -6.27 -49.84 24.48
N SER A 12 -5.03 -49.53 24.84
CA SER A 12 -3.98 -48.94 24.01
C SER A 12 -3.59 -49.87 22.84
N SER A 13 -3.60 -49.33 21.62
CA SER A 13 -2.87 -49.90 20.49
C SER A 13 -1.80 -48.89 20.05
N ASP A 14 -0.55 -49.32 20.08
CA ASP A 14 0.62 -48.58 19.66
C ASP A 14 0.50 -48.09 18.20
N ALA A 15 0.68 -46.78 18.01
CA ALA A 15 0.88 -46.16 16.71
C ALA A 15 2.31 -45.59 16.64
N PRO A 16 3.04 -45.76 15.52
CA PRO A 16 4.41 -45.28 15.41
C PRO A 16 4.46 -43.75 15.39
N GLN A 17 5.33 -43.18 16.24
CA GLN A 17 5.63 -41.75 16.26
C GLN A 17 6.30 -41.33 14.95
N ILE A 18 5.57 -40.60 14.10
CA ILE A 18 6.14 -39.85 12.98
C ILE A 18 6.67 -38.52 13.54
N LEU A 19 8.00 -38.39 13.61
CA LEU A 19 8.73 -37.16 13.92
C LEU A 19 8.40 -36.07 12.88
N GLY A 20 7.53 -35.14 13.25
CA GLY A 20 7.26 -33.92 12.48
C GLY A 20 8.42 -32.92 12.61
N LEU A 21 9.32 -32.90 11.63
CA LEU A 21 10.30 -31.82 11.46
C LEU A 21 9.57 -30.54 11.02
N ARG A 22 9.48 -29.55 11.92
CA ARG A 22 9.06 -28.18 11.60
C ARG A 22 10.24 -27.43 10.96
N PHE A 23 10.10 -27.02 9.70
CA PHE A 23 10.98 -26.03 9.09
C PHE A 23 10.50 -24.63 9.49
N GLN A 24 11.35 -23.86 10.16
CA GLN A 24 11.18 -22.43 10.36
C GLN A 24 11.70 -21.71 9.11
N ASN A 25 10.86 -20.91 8.45
CA ASN A 25 11.29 -19.98 7.41
C ASN A 25 12.02 -18.81 8.07
N MET A 26 13.31 -18.65 7.77
CA MET A 26 14.09 -17.46 8.12
C MET A 26 14.25 -16.55 6.90
N ASP A 27 13.88 -15.28 7.05
CA ASP A 27 14.06 -14.23 6.06
C ASP A 27 15.55 -13.86 5.90
N LEU A 28 16.06 -13.95 4.67
CA LEU A 28 17.40 -13.51 4.28
C LEU A 28 17.41 -12.00 4.03
N ILE A 29 17.94 -11.22 4.97
CA ILE A 29 18.29 -9.80 4.76
C ILE A 29 19.67 -9.74 4.09
N GLY A 30 19.70 -9.44 2.79
CA GLY A 30 20.94 -9.23 2.03
C GLY A 30 21.65 -7.91 2.42
N ALA A 31 22.87 -8.02 2.95
CA ALA A 31 23.75 -6.88 3.17
C ALA A 31 24.44 -6.45 1.85
N LYS A 32 24.14 -5.23 1.38
CA LYS A 32 24.89 -4.60 0.27
C LYS A 32 26.25 -4.09 0.79
N LYS A 33 27.32 -4.68 0.27
CA LYS A 33 28.71 -4.23 0.46
C LYS A 33 28.96 -3.03 -0.48
N HIS A 34 29.22 -1.86 0.08
CA HIS A 34 29.72 -0.71 -0.69
C HIS A 34 31.24 -0.85 -0.84
N GLU A 35 31.70 -1.20 -2.03
CA GLU A 35 33.10 -1.02 -2.42
C GLU A 35 33.35 0.46 -2.73
N ARG A 36 34.25 1.07 -1.96
CA ARG A 36 34.89 2.34 -2.29
C ARG A 36 36.10 2.01 -3.15
N SER A 37 36.06 2.39 -4.42
CA SER A 37 37.26 2.47 -5.26
C SER A 37 37.96 3.79 -4.95
N GLU A 38 39.15 3.69 -4.37
CA GLU A 38 40.17 4.73 -4.44
C GLU A 38 40.60 4.88 -5.91
N THR A 39 40.64 6.12 -6.39
CA THR A 39 41.35 6.45 -7.63
C THR A 39 42.30 7.57 -7.34
N ASP A 40 43.56 7.26 -7.61
CA ASP A 40 44.75 8.07 -7.46
C ASP A 40 44.75 9.35 -8.29
N GLU A 41 45.67 10.19 -7.82
CA GLU A 41 46.17 11.45 -8.32
C GLU A 41 46.51 11.47 -9.82
N GLY A 42 46.27 12.63 -10.43
CA GLY A 42 46.74 12.96 -11.77
C GLY A 42 46.35 14.39 -12.10
N GLY A 43 47.23 15.34 -11.79
CA GLY A 43 47.05 16.75 -12.15
C GLY A 43 47.14 16.97 -13.66
N ASP A 44 46.52 18.05 -14.14
CA ASP A 44 47.23 18.97 -15.01
C ASP A 44 46.54 20.33 -15.14
N GLU A 45 47.40 21.33 -15.29
CA GLU A 45 47.09 22.75 -15.44
C GLU A 45 46.36 23.05 -16.76
N ARG A 46 45.40 24.00 -16.72
CA ARG A 46 45.23 25.07 -17.74
C ARG A 46 44.03 25.99 -17.44
N GLY A 47 44.30 27.29 -17.44
CA GLY A 47 43.54 28.22 -18.29
C GLY A 47 42.38 29.03 -17.70
N ALA A 48 42.73 30.08 -16.97
CA ALA A 48 42.27 31.48 -17.09
C ALA A 48 40.85 31.85 -17.61
N LYS A 49 40.31 32.88 -16.93
CA LYS A 49 39.27 33.88 -17.30
C LYS A 49 37.81 33.47 -17.07
N PHE A 50 37.15 34.10 -16.10
CA PHE A 50 36.00 34.97 -16.37
C PHE A 50 35.66 35.92 -15.20
N ALA A 51 35.65 37.20 -15.57
CA ALA A 51 35.02 38.41 -15.03
C ALA A 51 34.42 38.49 -13.60
N ARG A 52 34.97 39.47 -12.87
CA ARG A 52 34.32 40.43 -11.95
C ARG A 52 32.79 40.52 -12.08
N ARG A 53 32.08 40.21 -10.99
CA ARG A 53 30.88 40.94 -10.56
C ARG A 53 30.94 41.16 -9.06
N GLY A 54 30.97 42.43 -8.66
CA GLY A 54 30.88 42.85 -7.28
C GLY A 54 29.56 42.38 -6.66
N ARG A 55 29.67 41.82 -5.45
CA ARG A 55 28.55 41.69 -4.52
C ARG A 55 28.94 42.42 -3.25
N GLU A 56 28.10 43.38 -2.91
CA GLU A 56 28.05 44.07 -1.63
C GLU A 56 27.96 43.04 -0.49
N MET A 57 28.78 43.24 0.54
CA MET A 57 28.72 42.48 1.78
C MET A 57 27.49 42.91 2.58
N PRO A 58 26.62 41.99 3.04
CA PRO A 58 25.74 42.29 4.16
C PRO A 58 26.58 42.24 5.44
N GLN A 59 26.53 43.33 6.21
CA GLN A 59 27.09 43.44 7.55
C GLN A 59 26.58 42.27 8.42
N ARG A 60 27.51 41.41 8.85
CA ARG A 60 27.26 40.42 9.91
C ARG A 60 27.27 41.16 11.25
N HIS A 61 26.10 41.31 11.86
CA HIS A 61 26.01 41.48 13.30
C HIS A 61 26.68 40.29 13.98
N THR A 62 27.78 40.56 14.69
CA THR A 62 28.49 39.59 15.53
C THR A 62 27.92 39.70 16.93
N ASP A 63 26.77 39.08 17.16
CA ASP A 63 26.30 38.81 18.52
C ASP A 63 27.20 37.71 19.10
N THR A 64 28.14 38.15 19.92
CA THR A 64 29.01 37.27 20.70
C THR A 64 28.19 36.79 21.90
N PRO A 65 27.86 35.49 22.03
CA PRO A 65 27.18 35.01 23.21
C PRO A 65 28.17 35.07 24.38
N SER A 66 27.82 35.83 25.42
CA SER A 66 28.60 35.91 26.66
C SER A 66 28.76 34.51 27.25
N LYS A 67 30.00 34.07 27.37
CA LYS A 67 30.40 32.84 28.08
C LYS A 67 30.21 33.04 29.58
N ASN A 68 28.97 32.95 30.06
CA ASN A 68 28.70 32.56 31.45
C ASN A 68 28.50 31.06 31.46
N ARG A 69 29.60 30.32 31.32
CA ARG A 69 29.65 28.89 31.58
C ARG A 69 29.89 28.78 33.09
N THR A 70 28.81 28.64 33.86
CA THR A 70 28.91 28.19 35.23
C THR A 70 29.49 26.77 35.18
N ASP A 71 30.71 26.61 35.67
CA ASP A 71 31.38 25.32 35.84
C ASP A 71 30.68 24.54 36.97
N GLY A 72 29.46 24.09 36.70
CA GLY A 72 28.73 23.16 37.54
C GLY A 72 29.39 21.79 37.39
N HIS A 73 30.40 21.53 38.22
CA HIS A 73 30.89 20.18 38.39
C HIS A 73 29.70 19.30 38.81
N PRO A 74 29.46 18.17 38.11
CA PRO A 74 28.39 17.25 38.49
C PRO A 74 28.61 16.85 39.94
N THR A 75 27.53 16.86 40.71
CA THR A 75 27.56 16.39 42.10
C THR A 75 28.03 14.94 42.14
N TRP A 76 28.60 14.51 43.27
CA TRP A 76 29.13 13.14 43.40
C TRP A 76 28.05 12.08 43.10
N GLU A 77 26.80 12.35 43.43
CA GLU A 77 25.64 11.51 43.10
C GLU A 77 25.36 11.46 41.59
N GLU A 78 25.40 12.60 40.88
CA GLU A 78 25.28 12.63 39.42
C GLU A 78 26.42 11.89 38.73
N ALA A 79 27.64 12.00 39.26
CA ALA A 79 28.80 11.26 38.76
C ALA A 79 28.64 9.75 38.93
N GLN A 80 28.08 9.29 40.06
CA GLN A 80 27.77 7.87 40.29
C GLN A 80 26.70 7.36 39.32
N VAL A 81 25.59 8.07 39.18
CA VAL A 81 24.50 7.72 38.24
C VAL A 81 25.01 7.67 36.81
N LEU A 82 25.86 8.62 36.41
CA LEU A 82 26.47 8.62 35.07
C LEU A 82 27.43 7.44 34.88
N SER A 83 28.19 7.07 35.91
CA SER A 83 29.09 5.91 35.87
C SER A 83 28.31 4.59 35.73
N GLU A 84 27.17 4.47 36.41
CA GLU A 84 26.34 3.27 36.38
C GLU A 84 25.59 3.15 35.04
N ARG A 85 25.09 4.27 34.50
CA ARG A 85 24.55 4.32 33.13
C ARG A 85 25.59 3.88 32.10
N ARG A 86 26.85 4.31 32.24
CA ARG A 86 27.94 3.88 31.36
C ARG A 86 28.22 2.38 31.49
N ARG A 87 28.24 1.83 32.72
CA ARG A 87 28.43 0.39 32.95
C ARG A 87 27.30 -0.43 32.33
N ARG A 88 26.04 -0.03 32.50
CA ARG A 88 24.88 -0.70 31.88
C ARG A 88 24.95 -0.62 30.36
N ALA A 89 25.23 0.56 29.80
CA ALA A 89 25.37 0.73 28.35
C ALA A 89 26.51 -0.12 27.75
N THR A 90 27.61 -0.34 28.48
CA THR A 90 28.68 -1.24 28.05
C THR A 90 28.26 -2.71 28.14
N ALA A 91 27.56 -3.11 29.22
CA ALA A 91 27.03 -4.47 29.36
C ALA A 91 26.01 -4.80 28.26
N ASP A 92 25.07 -3.89 27.97
CA ASP A 92 24.07 -4.06 26.91
C ASP A 92 24.75 -4.18 25.52
N LYS A 93 25.78 -3.37 25.27
CA LYS A 93 26.59 -3.48 24.03
C LYS A 93 27.31 -4.83 23.93
N GLN A 94 27.75 -5.40 25.04
CA GLN A 94 28.43 -6.69 25.05
C GLN A 94 27.46 -7.84 24.86
N ALA A 95 26.28 -7.79 25.50
CA ALA A 95 25.19 -8.76 25.28
C ALA A 95 24.73 -8.76 23.81
N ALA A 96 24.49 -7.59 23.22
CA ALA A 96 24.10 -7.47 21.81
C ALA A 96 25.17 -8.01 20.84
N ARG A 97 26.46 -7.94 21.20
CA ARG A 97 27.55 -8.52 20.40
C ARG A 97 27.57 -10.05 20.46
N VAL A 98 27.29 -10.63 21.62
CA VAL A 98 27.21 -12.10 21.79
C VAL A 98 26.00 -12.64 21.02
N GLU A 99 24.82 -12.04 21.20
CA GLU A 99 23.60 -12.44 20.48
C GLU A 99 23.79 -12.35 18.95
N LYS A 100 24.41 -11.26 18.46
CA LYS A 100 24.74 -11.12 17.04
C LYS A 100 25.72 -12.21 16.56
N ALA A 101 26.74 -12.54 17.34
CA ALA A 101 27.72 -13.56 16.98
C ALA A 101 27.09 -14.97 16.94
N GLU A 102 26.19 -15.28 17.87
CA GLU A 102 25.44 -16.54 17.89
C GLU A 102 24.48 -16.64 16.69
N ALA A 103 23.78 -15.55 16.36
CA ALA A 103 22.94 -15.50 15.16
C ALA A 103 23.75 -15.69 13.87
N GLU A 104 24.90 -15.03 13.74
CA GLU A 104 25.80 -15.20 12.59
C GLU A 104 26.35 -16.62 12.49
N LYS A 105 26.67 -17.27 13.63
CA LYS A 105 27.09 -18.67 13.66
C LYS A 105 25.97 -19.61 13.20
N ALA A 106 24.75 -19.43 13.69
CA ALA A 106 23.60 -20.22 13.29
C ALA A 106 23.30 -20.08 11.79
N ILE A 107 23.43 -18.87 11.23
CA ILE A 107 23.29 -18.62 9.79
C ILE A 107 24.34 -19.39 8.98
N ARG A 108 25.61 -19.36 9.40
CA ARG A 108 26.68 -20.11 8.70
C ARG A 108 26.44 -21.62 8.76
N GLU A 109 26.09 -22.16 9.92
CA GLU A 109 25.78 -23.59 10.06
C GLU A 109 24.58 -24.01 9.19
N ALA A 110 23.57 -23.15 9.05
CA ALA A 110 22.44 -23.40 8.16
C ALA A 110 22.86 -23.36 6.67
N GLN A 111 23.73 -22.42 6.29
CA GLN A 111 24.30 -22.33 4.94
C GLN A 111 25.16 -23.55 4.61
N ASP A 112 26.07 -23.97 5.49
CA ASP A 112 26.93 -25.14 5.29
C ASP A 112 26.09 -26.42 5.12
N ARG A 113 25.01 -26.57 5.91
CA ARG A 113 24.07 -27.69 5.74
C ARG A 113 23.34 -27.63 4.40
N GLN A 114 22.92 -26.45 3.96
CA GLN A 114 22.26 -26.27 2.68
C GLN A 114 23.21 -26.59 1.51
N ASP A 115 24.46 -26.14 1.59
CA ASP A 115 25.49 -26.39 0.57
C ASP A 115 25.87 -27.88 0.51
N THR A 116 25.96 -28.54 1.67
CA THR A 116 26.18 -30.00 1.76
C THR A 116 25.02 -30.76 1.12
N LEU A 117 23.78 -30.40 1.45
CA LEU A 117 22.59 -31.01 0.86
C LEU A 117 22.51 -30.77 -0.64
N SER A 118 22.83 -29.56 -1.12
CA SER A 118 22.87 -29.23 -2.55
C SER A 118 23.91 -30.09 -3.27
N THR A 119 25.11 -30.20 -2.71
CA THR A 119 26.21 -31.00 -3.27
C THR A 119 25.86 -32.49 -3.32
N ASP A 120 25.22 -33.01 -2.27
CA ASP A 120 24.76 -34.40 -2.24
C ASP A 120 23.63 -34.65 -3.23
N LEU A 121 22.72 -33.69 -3.41
CA LEU A 121 21.65 -33.73 -4.42
C LEU A 121 22.24 -33.73 -5.83
N ASP A 122 23.20 -32.86 -6.11
CA ASP A 122 23.91 -32.78 -7.40
C ASP A 122 24.68 -34.07 -7.68
N ARG A 123 25.36 -34.63 -6.66
CA ARG A 123 26.05 -35.91 -6.77
C ARG A 123 25.08 -37.07 -7.01
N HIS A 124 23.88 -37.00 -6.44
CA HIS A 124 22.83 -37.99 -6.65
C HIS A 124 22.23 -37.87 -8.06
N PHE A 125 21.96 -36.66 -8.55
CA PHE A 125 21.48 -36.42 -9.91
C PHE A 125 22.51 -36.75 -10.98
N ALA A 126 23.80 -36.47 -10.75
CA ALA A 126 24.87 -36.84 -11.67
C ALA A 126 25.03 -38.36 -11.85
N LYS A 127 24.57 -39.14 -10.88
CA LYS A 127 24.55 -40.61 -10.93
C LYS A 127 23.24 -41.19 -11.47
N MET A 128 22.19 -40.38 -11.59
CA MET A 128 20.96 -40.80 -12.25
C MET A 128 21.15 -40.76 -13.75
N ASN A 129 20.85 -41.88 -14.43
CA ASN A 129 20.58 -41.84 -15.85
C ASN A 129 19.36 -40.91 -16.07
N PRO A 130 19.33 -40.00 -17.07
CA PRO A 130 18.15 -39.15 -17.33
C PRO A 130 16.85 -39.95 -17.56
N ASP A 131 16.99 -41.22 -17.94
CA ASP A 131 15.88 -42.17 -18.09
C ASP A 131 15.50 -42.88 -16.76
N ASP A 132 16.33 -42.78 -15.71
CA ASP A 132 16.19 -43.39 -14.38
C ASP A 132 15.66 -42.43 -13.30
N ILE A 133 15.13 -41.25 -13.65
CA ILE A 133 14.39 -40.43 -12.67
C ILE A 133 13.29 -41.33 -12.07
N PRO A 134 13.30 -41.62 -10.76
CA PRO A 134 12.55 -42.74 -10.20
C PRO A 134 11.07 -42.61 -10.55
N LEU A 135 10.61 -43.54 -11.39
CA LEU A 135 9.21 -43.90 -11.48
C LEU A 135 8.88 -44.54 -10.13
N PHE A 136 8.41 -43.74 -9.17
CA PHE A 136 7.90 -44.29 -7.92
C PHE A 136 6.77 -45.26 -8.26
N ARG A 137 7.01 -46.55 -8.04
CA ARG A 137 5.96 -47.58 -8.08
C ARG A 137 5.34 -47.57 -6.69
N SER A 138 4.02 -47.44 -6.58
CA SER A 138 3.38 -47.75 -5.29
C SER A 138 3.54 -49.25 -5.04
N GLU A 139 3.94 -49.62 -3.81
CA GLU A 139 4.14 -51.03 -3.43
C GLU A 139 2.86 -51.87 -3.60
N GLU A 140 1.69 -51.25 -3.56
CA GLU A 140 0.41 -51.94 -3.61
C GLU A 140 -0.09 -52.31 -5.00
N ASP A 141 0.42 -51.75 -6.11
CA ASP A 141 -0.28 -51.94 -7.39
C ASP A 141 0.59 -52.03 -8.67
N GLN A 142 1.92 -51.89 -8.58
CA GLN A 142 2.85 -51.86 -9.73
C GLN A 142 2.46 -50.91 -10.90
N ARG A 143 1.40 -50.11 -10.78
CA ARG A 143 0.97 -49.15 -11.78
C ARG A 143 1.93 -47.96 -11.72
N ARG A 144 2.39 -47.54 -12.89
CA ARG A 144 3.18 -46.31 -13.04
C ARG A 144 2.43 -45.18 -12.36
N VAL A 145 2.96 -44.65 -11.25
CA VAL A 145 2.48 -43.37 -10.73
C VAL A 145 2.85 -42.35 -11.81
N GLU A 146 1.84 -41.83 -12.50
CA GLU A 146 2.03 -40.81 -13.52
C GLU A 146 2.90 -39.70 -12.93
N ARG A 147 3.99 -39.33 -13.63
CA ARG A 147 4.97 -38.32 -13.20
C ARG A 147 4.29 -37.08 -12.59
N GLU A 148 3.13 -36.70 -13.14
CA GLU A 148 2.27 -35.61 -12.69
C GLU A 148 1.79 -35.68 -11.23
N LYS A 149 1.68 -36.87 -10.63
CA LYS A 149 1.29 -37.04 -9.21
C LYS A 149 2.45 -36.85 -8.24
N ILE A 150 3.70 -37.04 -8.65
CA ILE A 150 4.86 -36.82 -7.76
C ILE A 150 5.10 -35.31 -7.58
N PHE A 151 4.88 -34.54 -8.66
CA PHE A 151 5.06 -33.10 -8.65
C PHE A 151 4.01 -32.32 -7.85
N GLN A 152 2.95 -32.99 -7.37
CA GLN A 152 1.94 -32.37 -6.52
C GLN A 152 2.48 -31.99 -5.13
N PHE A 153 3.51 -32.68 -4.65
CA PHE A 153 4.09 -32.44 -3.33
C PHE A 153 5.25 -31.42 -3.33
N LEU A 154 5.62 -30.89 -4.50
CA LEU A 154 6.73 -29.96 -4.62
C LEU A 154 6.32 -28.54 -4.24
N SER A 155 7.14 -27.88 -3.43
CA SER A 155 6.99 -26.45 -3.22
C SER A 155 7.30 -25.67 -4.53
N PRO A 156 6.85 -24.43 -4.71
CA PRO A 156 7.24 -23.54 -5.81
C PRO A 156 8.75 -23.38 -5.91
N GLY A 157 9.46 -23.39 -4.78
CA GLY A 157 10.92 -23.40 -4.75
C GLY A 157 11.48 -24.67 -5.38
N ASP A 158 10.87 -25.83 -5.09
CA ASP A 158 11.25 -27.09 -5.69
C ASP A 158 10.83 -27.20 -7.16
N LEU A 159 9.68 -26.64 -7.56
CA LEU A 159 9.27 -26.54 -8.96
C LEU A 159 10.20 -25.62 -9.76
N ALA A 160 10.66 -24.52 -9.15
CA ALA A 160 11.66 -23.63 -9.74
C ALA A 160 13.05 -24.27 -9.84
N ARG A 161 13.43 -25.12 -8.87
CA ARG A 161 14.64 -25.94 -8.94
C ARG A 161 14.51 -27.02 -10.02
N LEU A 162 13.36 -27.69 -10.10
CA LEU A 162 13.05 -28.71 -11.09
C LEU A 162 13.01 -28.14 -12.52
N TRP A 163 12.60 -26.88 -12.66
CA TRP A 163 12.74 -26.15 -13.92
C TRP A 163 14.21 -26.07 -14.38
N GLY A 164 15.15 -25.97 -13.45
CA GLY A 164 16.60 -25.92 -13.71
C GLY A 164 17.24 -27.27 -14.06
N THR A 165 16.59 -28.41 -13.82
CA THR A 165 17.20 -29.75 -13.97
C THR A 165 17.13 -30.34 -15.39
N GLY A 166 16.64 -29.57 -16.37
CA GLY A 166 16.64 -29.94 -17.79
C GLY A 166 15.27 -29.88 -18.47
N ARG A 167 15.19 -30.33 -19.74
CA ARG A 167 13.97 -30.18 -20.57
C ARG A 167 12.74 -30.86 -19.99
N GLY A 168 12.92 -32.00 -19.30
CA GLY A 168 11.82 -32.76 -18.69
C GLY A 168 11.22 -32.06 -17.47
N GLY A 169 12.05 -31.59 -16.54
CA GLY A 169 11.59 -30.83 -15.37
C GLY A 169 10.97 -29.49 -15.74
N ALA A 170 11.54 -28.83 -16.75
CA ALA A 170 10.95 -27.62 -17.31
C ALA A 170 9.55 -27.87 -17.91
N ALA A 171 9.39 -28.91 -18.73
CA ALA A 171 8.10 -29.22 -19.35
C ALA A 171 6.97 -29.45 -18.34
N VAL A 172 7.28 -30.06 -17.19
CA VAL A 172 6.30 -30.34 -16.15
C VAL A 172 5.99 -29.11 -15.30
N ALA A 173 7.02 -28.37 -14.89
CA ALA A 173 6.83 -27.14 -14.10
C ALA A 173 6.10 -26.03 -14.88
N THR A 174 5.90 -26.21 -16.19
CA THR A 174 5.15 -25.29 -17.06
C THR A 174 3.88 -25.87 -17.64
N HIS A 175 3.42 -27.00 -17.11
CA HIS A 175 2.12 -27.52 -17.49
C HIS A 175 0.98 -26.80 -16.71
N ALA A 176 -0.07 -26.42 -17.44
CA ALA A 176 -1.24 -25.70 -16.90
C ALA A 176 -1.88 -26.43 -15.72
N GLU A 177 -2.09 -27.73 -15.88
CA GLU A 177 -2.73 -28.58 -14.87
C GLU A 177 -1.87 -28.72 -13.61
N THR A 178 -0.53 -28.70 -13.74
CA THR A 178 0.37 -28.75 -12.58
C THR A 178 0.24 -27.47 -11.75
N VAL A 179 0.27 -26.30 -12.39
CA VAL A 179 0.09 -25.02 -11.68
C VAL A 179 -1.30 -24.92 -11.05
N LYS A 180 -2.36 -25.28 -11.79
CA LYS A 180 -3.72 -25.30 -11.25
C LYS A 180 -3.83 -26.21 -10.03
N ARG A 181 -3.28 -27.43 -10.09
CA ARG A 181 -3.31 -28.39 -8.97
C ARG A 181 -2.56 -27.88 -7.75
N VAL A 182 -1.36 -27.31 -7.93
CA VAL A 182 -0.58 -26.69 -6.84
C VAL A 182 -1.36 -25.55 -6.18
N LEU A 183 -2.05 -24.72 -6.97
CA LEU A 183 -2.91 -23.67 -6.44
C LEU A 183 -4.13 -24.25 -5.71
N ASP A 184 -4.78 -25.29 -6.27
CA ASP A 184 -5.94 -25.96 -5.66
C ASP A 184 -5.60 -26.58 -4.30
N GLU A 185 -4.44 -27.21 -4.19
CA GLU A 185 -3.97 -27.80 -2.93
C GLU A 185 -3.66 -26.74 -1.88
N ARG A 186 -3.03 -25.63 -2.28
CA ARG A 186 -2.65 -24.55 -1.36
C ARG A 186 -3.80 -23.68 -0.91
N TYR A 187 -4.72 -23.37 -1.82
CA TYR A 187 -5.69 -22.29 -1.66
C TYR A 187 -7.13 -22.75 -1.79
N GLY A 188 -7.36 -23.99 -2.21
CA GLY A 188 -8.67 -24.55 -2.54
C GLY A 188 -9.16 -24.14 -3.93
N PRO A 189 -9.98 -24.98 -4.58
CA PRO A 189 -10.37 -24.80 -5.99
C PRO A 189 -11.13 -23.51 -6.26
N ALA A 190 -11.94 -23.05 -5.30
CA ALA A 190 -12.68 -21.80 -5.43
C ALA A 190 -11.74 -20.57 -5.48
N ARG A 191 -10.62 -20.58 -4.75
CA ARG A 191 -9.65 -19.47 -4.72
C ARG A 191 -8.71 -19.55 -5.92
N THR A 192 -8.28 -20.75 -6.31
CA THR A 192 -7.49 -20.97 -7.53
C THR A 192 -8.16 -20.40 -8.76
N LYS A 193 -9.46 -20.68 -8.94
CA LYS A 193 -10.23 -20.14 -10.07
C LYS A 193 -10.14 -18.62 -10.14
N LYS A 194 -10.17 -17.92 -8.99
CA LYS A 194 -10.02 -16.47 -8.90
C LYS A 194 -8.58 -16.01 -9.19
N LEU A 195 -7.57 -16.73 -8.70
CA LEU A 195 -6.16 -16.43 -8.94
C LEU A 195 -5.77 -16.58 -10.42
N LEU A 196 -6.20 -17.66 -11.06
CA LEU A 196 -6.01 -17.88 -12.49
C LEU A 196 -6.72 -16.81 -13.32
N HIS A 197 -7.95 -16.46 -12.94
CA HIS A 197 -8.67 -15.35 -13.58
C HIS A 197 -7.95 -14.02 -13.40
N ALA A 198 -7.46 -13.72 -12.19
CA ALA A 198 -6.68 -12.52 -11.90
C ALA A 198 -5.45 -12.42 -12.80
N ALA A 199 -4.66 -13.50 -12.86
CA ALA A 199 -3.45 -13.58 -13.70
C ALA A 199 -3.78 -13.30 -15.18
N HIS A 200 -4.90 -13.84 -15.66
CA HIS A 200 -5.36 -13.60 -17.02
C HIS A 200 -5.82 -12.15 -17.26
N THR A 201 -6.45 -11.50 -16.28
CA THR A 201 -6.97 -10.13 -16.43
C THR A 201 -5.91 -9.03 -16.30
N VAL A 202 -4.94 -9.22 -15.42
CA VAL A 202 -3.98 -8.16 -15.05
C VAL A 202 -2.83 -8.06 -16.02
N ASP A 203 -2.43 -9.18 -16.60
CA ASP A 203 -1.35 -9.20 -17.57
C ASP A 203 -1.78 -10.00 -18.82
N PRO A 204 -2.45 -9.35 -19.79
CA PRO A 204 -2.73 -9.95 -21.08
C PRO A 204 -1.44 -10.40 -21.81
N PHE A 205 -0.28 -9.85 -21.44
CA PHE A 205 1.02 -10.26 -21.98
C PHE A 205 1.53 -11.57 -21.38
N LEU A 206 1.14 -11.94 -20.15
CA LEU A 206 1.37 -13.30 -19.66
C LEU A 206 0.86 -14.29 -20.71
N TYR A 207 -0.32 -14.04 -21.28
CA TYR A 207 -0.92 -14.95 -22.27
C TYR A 207 -0.40 -14.77 -23.69
N LYS A 208 -0.05 -13.55 -24.12
CA LYS A 208 0.52 -13.32 -25.47
C LYS A 208 1.90 -13.94 -25.65
N PHE A 209 2.67 -14.07 -24.58
CA PHE A 209 3.89 -14.86 -24.59
C PHE A 209 3.54 -16.33 -24.31
N HIS A 210 3.16 -17.08 -25.35
CA HIS A 210 3.08 -18.55 -25.34
C HIS A 210 4.44 -19.26 -25.11
N GLY A 211 5.41 -18.54 -24.53
CA GLY A 211 6.70 -19.10 -24.17
C GLY A 211 6.55 -20.10 -23.02
N ARG A 212 7.50 -21.02 -22.93
CA ARG A 212 7.50 -22.10 -21.94
C ARG A 212 7.26 -21.56 -20.51
N ASN A 213 7.70 -20.34 -20.19
CA ASN A 213 7.62 -19.78 -18.82
C ASN A 213 6.26 -19.22 -18.38
N HIS A 214 5.20 -19.31 -19.21
CA HIS A 214 3.90 -18.70 -18.90
C HIS A 214 3.36 -19.09 -17.51
N TRP A 215 3.28 -20.40 -17.25
CA TRP A 215 2.65 -20.94 -16.05
C TRP A 215 3.44 -20.69 -14.77
N LEU A 216 4.77 -20.64 -14.84
CA LEU A 216 5.61 -20.20 -13.72
C LEU A 216 5.33 -18.74 -13.34
N ARG A 217 5.14 -17.86 -14.33
CA ARG A 217 4.77 -16.47 -14.07
C ARG A 217 3.37 -16.35 -13.49
N VAL A 218 2.42 -17.19 -13.92
CA VAL A 218 1.08 -17.28 -13.31
C VAL A 218 1.16 -17.70 -11.84
N LEU A 219 2.00 -18.69 -11.51
CA LEU A 219 2.22 -19.11 -10.13
C LEU A 219 2.84 -17.98 -9.28
N GLN A 220 3.93 -17.37 -9.76
CA GLN A 220 4.57 -16.23 -9.09
C GLN A 220 3.60 -15.06 -8.88
N TYR A 221 2.79 -14.76 -9.89
CA TYR A 221 1.77 -13.73 -9.80
C TYR A 221 0.68 -14.10 -8.78
N ALA A 222 0.21 -15.36 -8.77
CA ALA A 222 -0.79 -15.82 -7.82
C ALA A 222 -0.28 -15.74 -6.38
N GLU A 223 0.99 -16.06 -6.12
CA GLU A 223 1.63 -15.90 -4.82
C GLU A 223 1.68 -14.42 -4.40
N ARG A 224 2.12 -13.53 -5.29
CA ARG A 224 2.09 -12.09 -5.05
C ARG A 224 0.69 -11.56 -4.78
N VAL A 225 -0.33 -12.07 -5.47
CA VAL A 225 -1.73 -11.72 -5.22
C VAL A 225 -2.17 -12.17 -3.83
N VAL A 226 -1.82 -13.38 -3.41
CA VAL A 226 -2.15 -13.91 -2.07
C VAL A 226 -1.46 -13.10 -0.98
N LEU A 227 -0.24 -12.63 -1.23
CA LEU A 227 0.52 -11.77 -0.33
C LEU A 227 0.04 -10.30 -0.34
N GLY A 228 -0.83 -9.92 -1.28
CA GLY A 228 -1.34 -8.56 -1.44
C GLY A 228 -0.38 -7.62 -2.19
N GLU A 229 0.66 -8.15 -2.82
CA GLU A 229 1.69 -7.40 -3.56
C GLU A 229 1.39 -7.26 -5.07
N ALA A 230 0.33 -7.91 -5.52
CA ALA A 230 -0.19 -7.79 -6.88
C ALA A 230 -1.71 -7.61 -6.85
N PRO A 231 -2.28 -6.81 -7.76
CA PRO A 231 -3.71 -6.62 -7.82
C PRO A 231 -4.38 -7.92 -8.29
N VAL A 232 -5.59 -8.19 -7.82
CA VAL A 232 -6.46 -9.29 -8.27
C VAL A 232 -7.24 -8.95 -9.53
N SER A 233 -7.39 -7.67 -9.82
CA SER A 233 -7.99 -7.19 -11.06
C SER A 233 -7.56 -5.75 -11.34
N ILE A 234 -7.59 -5.39 -12.61
CA ILE A 234 -7.42 -4.01 -13.08
C ILE A 234 -8.71 -3.59 -13.76
N LEU A 235 -9.39 -2.60 -13.21
CA LEU A 235 -10.55 -2.00 -13.86
C LEU A 235 -10.07 -0.85 -14.75
N LYS A 236 -10.25 -1.01 -16.06
CA LYS A 236 -9.91 0.03 -17.04
C LYS A 236 -11.07 1.03 -17.13
N ILE A 237 -10.79 2.28 -16.78
CA ILE A 237 -11.78 3.35 -16.92
C ILE A 237 -11.76 3.81 -18.39
N PRO A 238 -12.92 3.86 -19.08
CA PRO A 238 -12.96 4.31 -20.46
C PRO A 238 -12.33 5.71 -20.65
N PRO A 239 -11.59 5.97 -21.74
CA PRO A 239 -10.88 7.24 -21.96
C PRO A 239 -11.75 8.50 -21.83
N LYS A 240 -13.06 8.38 -22.14
CA LYS A 240 -14.03 9.47 -21.98
C LYS A 240 -14.13 9.96 -20.53
N ASN A 241 -13.91 9.07 -19.57
CA ASN A 241 -14.01 9.34 -18.13
C ASN A 241 -12.65 9.38 -17.43
N ALA A 242 -11.63 8.75 -18.03
CA ALA A 242 -10.32 8.47 -17.42
C ALA A 242 -9.48 9.70 -17.09
N ALA A 243 -9.35 10.65 -18.03
CA ALA A 243 -8.37 11.75 -17.94
C ALA A 243 -8.63 12.76 -16.79
N ARG A 244 -9.65 12.50 -15.95
CA ARG A 244 -10.24 13.49 -15.05
C ARG A 244 -10.74 12.90 -13.73
N VAL A 245 -10.44 11.63 -13.42
CA VAL A 245 -10.88 11.03 -12.15
C VAL A 245 -10.07 11.63 -10.99
N ARG A 246 -10.74 12.02 -9.90
CA ARG A 246 -10.10 12.70 -8.75
C ARG A 246 -10.20 11.94 -7.45
N GLY A 247 -11.25 11.15 -7.27
CA GLY A 247 -11.52 10.42 -6.05
C GLY A 247 -12.26 9.13 -6.35
N ILE A 248 -12.07 8.17 -5.45
CA ILE A 248 -12.70 6.87 -5.45
C ILE A 248 -13.32 6.64 -4.08
N GLN A 249 -14.52 6.09 -4.05
CA GLN A 249 -15.18 5.59 -2.84
C GLN A 249 -15.80 4.24 -3.14
N VAL A 250 -15.88 3.39 -2.13
CA VAL A 250 -16.58 2.11 -2.20
C VAL A 250 -17.62 2.06 -1.10
N ASP A 251 -18.81 1.56 -1.42
CA ASP A 251 -19.83 1.32 -0.41
C ASP A 251 -19.86 -0.17 0.01
N PRO A 252 -20.52 -0.52 1.13
CA PRO A 252 -20.58 -1.91 1.58
C PRO A 252 -21.30 -2.87 0.64
N THR A 253 -22.02 -2.37 -0.36
CA THR A 253 -22.68 -3.21 -1.38
C THR A 253 -21.73 -3.55 -2.53
N GLY A 254 -20.52 -2.96 -2.54
CA GLY A 254 -19.49 -3.17 -3.55
C GLY A 254 -19.63 -2.24 -4.76
N HIS A 255 -20.40 -1.16 -4.67
CA HIS A 255 -20.42 -0.15 -5.73
C HIS A 255 -19.21 0.78 -5.58
N LEU A 256 -18.54 1.02 -6.70
CA LEU A 256 -17.39 1.92 -6.81
C LEU A 256 -17.84 3.24 -7.39
N TYR A 257 -17.65 4.32 -6.64
CA TYR A 257 -18.02 5.66 -7.03
C TYR A 257 -16.77 6.45 -7.38
N LEU A 258 -16.73 7.01 -8.59
CA LEU A 258 -15.61 7.80 -9.10
C LEU A 258 -16.04 9.25 -9.33
N THR A 259 -15.35 10.21 -8.71
CA THR A 259 -15.53 11.64 -9.05
C THR A 259 -14.70 11.95 -10.28
N THR A 260 -15.30 12.63 -11.25
CA THR A 260 -14.62 13.08 -12.46
C THR A 260 -14.71 14.61 -12.58
N ARG A 261 -13.67 15.26 -13.11
CA ARG A 261 -13.60 16.73 -13.25
C ARG A 261 -14.77 17.31 -14.07
N ASP A 262 -15.29 16.58 -15.07
CA ASP A 262 -16.36 17.11 -15.95
C ASP A 262 -17.65 16.30 -15.95
N ALA A 263 -17.53 14.98 -15.82
CA ALA A 263 -18.64 14.09 -16.07
C ALA A 263 -19.49 13.84 -14.82
N GLY A 264 -19.12 14.42 -13.68
CA GLY A 264 -19.85 14.18 -12.45
C GLY A 264 -19.34 12.95 -11.70
N VAL A 265 -20.26 12.12 -11.19
CA VAL A 265 -19.95 10.89 -10.47
C VAL A 265 -20.29 9.70 -11.34
N VAL A 266 -19.34 8.78 -11.56
CA VAL A 266 -19.57 7.53 -12.30
C VAL A 266 -19.54 6.37 -11.31
N VAL A 267 -20.51 5.48 -11.41
CA VAL A 267 -20.66 4.30 -10.56
C VAL A 267 -20.35 3.06 -11.37
N TYR A 268 -19.49 2.22 -10.82
CA TYR A 268 -19.16 0.90 -11.34
C TYR A 268 -19.60 -0.17 -10.34
N THR A 269 -19.93 -1.35 -10.83
CA THR A 269 -19.98 -2.54 -9.97
C THR A 269 -18.56 -2.93 -9.57
N LYS A 270 -18.40 -3.76 -8.53
CA LYS A 270 -17.09 -4.31 -8.12
C LYS A 270 -16.41 -5.16 -9.20
N GLU A 271 -17.16 -5.63 -10.20
CA GLU A 271 -16.67 -6.32 -11.39
C GLU A 271 -16.21 -5.35 -12.50
N GLY A 272 -16.40 -4.04 -12.31
CA GLY A 272 -16.01 -3.01 -13.28
C GLY A 272 -17.02 -2.74 -14.37
N ALA A 273 -18.24 -3.27 -14.28
CA ALA A 273 -19.31 -2.89 -15.19
C ALA A 273 -19.81 -1.49 -14.83
N PRO A 274 -19.99 -0.57 -15.81
CA PRO A 274 -20.60 0.72 -15.52
C PRO A 274 -22.05 0.49 -15.08
N ALA A 275 -22.38 0.89 -13.86
CA ALA A 275 -23.73 0.78 -13.32
C ALA A 275 -24.53 2.05 -13.62
N LEU A 276 -23.90 3.21 -13.43
CA LEU A 276 -24.60 4.48 -13.54
C LEU A 276 -23.63 5.65 -13.78
N SER A 277 -24.08 6.71 -14.44
CA SER A 277 -23.28 7.93 -14.64
C SER A 277 -24.14 9.13 -14.34
N TYR A 278 -23.69 9.95 -13.40
CA TYR A 278 -24.35 11.17 -12.98
C TYR A 278 -23.60 12.36 -13.51
N HIS A 279 -24.16 13.05 -14.48
CA HIS A 279 -23.66 14.36 -14.84
C HIS A 279 -24.24 15.36 -13.83
N GLY A 280 -23.42 15.84 -12.89
CA GLY A 280 -23.80 16.84 -11.88
C GLY A 280 -24.15 18.23 -12.46
N ASN A 281 -24.42 18.29 -13.76
CA ASN A 281 -24.49 19.47 -14.57
C ASN A 281 -25.91 20.06 -14.53
N SER A 282 -26.20 20.81 -13.47
CA SER A 282 -27.31 21.77 -13.44
C SER A 282 -27.06 22.99 -14.34
N GLY A 283 -26.47 22.79 -15.53
CA GLY A 283 -26.19 23.85 -16.51
C GLY A 283 -24.93 24.71 -16.29
N LEU A 284 -24.16 24.52 -15.22
CA LEU A 284 -22.97 25.33 -14.93
C LEU A 284 -21.68 24.61 -15.37
N LYS A 285 -21.23 24.90 -16.60
CA LYS A 285 -20.09 24.29 -17.32
C LYS A 285 -18.69 24.36 -16.66
N THR A 286 -18.53 24.86 -15.43
CA THR A 286 -17.20 25.22 -14.88
C THR A 286 -16.89 24.70 -13.47
N ARG A 287 -17.73 23.85 -12.88
CA ARG A 287 -17.47 23.33 -11.52
C ARG A 287 -16.57 22.11 -11.56
N ARG A 288 -15.45 22.18 -10.84
CA ARG A 288 -14.54 21.04 -10.63
C ARG A 288 -15.06 20.21 -9.46
N LEU A 289 -15.14 18.89 -9.64
CA LEU A 289 -15.39 17.93 -8.56
C LEU A 289 -14.07 17.42 -8.01
N PHE A 290 -13.92 17.44 -6.69
CA PHE A 290 -12.68 17.04 -6.01
C PHE A 290 -12.83 15.71 -5.31
N ARG A 291 -13.74 15.67 -4.33
CA ARG A 291 -13.91 14.54 -3.44
C ARG A 291 -15.37 14.18 -3.27
N MET A 292 -15.61 12.96 -2.85
CA MET A 292 -16.91 12.54 -2.38
C MET A 292 -16.77 11.60 -1.19
N ALA A 293 -17.85 11.49 -0.44
CA ALA A 293 -18.05 10.46 0.55
C ALA A 293 -19.42 9.81 0.30
N VAL A 294 -19.52 8.53 0.61
CA VAL A 294 -20.73 7.74 0.38
C VAL A 294 -21.18 7.15 1.71
N GLU A 295 -22.40 7.46 2.11
CA GLU A 295 -23.04 6.86 3.27
C GLU A 295 -23.31 5.37 3.01
N PRO A 296 -23.01 4.48 3.96
CA PRO A 296 -23.28 3.06 3.80
C PRO A 296 -24.78 2.75 3.70
N GLY A 297 -25.11 1.55 3.22
CA GLY A 297 -26.49 1.04 3.18
C GLY A 297 -27.31 1.44 1.95
N PRO A 298 -28.41 0.74 1.65
CA PRO A 298 -29.20 0.92 0.42
C PRO A 298 -29.88 2.30 0.32
N GLY A 299 -30.24 2.91 1.45
CA GLY A 299 -30.78 4.27 1.52
C GLY A 299 -29.73 5.38 1.63
N GLY A 300 -28.44 5.04 1.60
CA GLY A 300 -27.37 6.00 1.81
C GLY A 300 -27.35 7.11 0.75
N ARG A 301 -26.74 8.23 1.11
CA ARG A 301 -26.49 9.38 0.25
C ARG A 301 -25.04 9.45 -0.22
N MET A 302 -24.82 10.25 -1.24
CA MET A 302 -23.50 10.68 -1.69
C MET A 302 -23.33 12.16 -1.38
N PHE A 303 -22.24 12.50 -0.72
CA PHE A 303 -21.83 13.88 -0.42
C PHE A 303 -20.70 14.26 -1.37
N VAL A 304 -20.94 15.21 -2.26
CA VAL A 304 -20.03 15.52 -3.36
C VAL A 304 -19.54 16.96 -3.23
N ALA A 305 -18.24 17.11 -3.04
CA ALA A 305 -17.59 18.41 -2.97
C ALA A 305 -17.42 19.03 -4.36
N GLN A 306 -17.91 20.27 -4.50
CA GLN A 306 -17.89 21.08 -5.72
C GLN A 306 -17.18 22.39 -5.45
N ASP A 307 -16.23 22.75 -6.31
CA ASP A 307 -15.74 24.13 -6.38
C ASP A 307 -16.84 25.03 -6.96
N ARG A 308 -17.06 26.20 -6.36
CA ARG A 308 -17.91 27.22 -6.97
C ARG A 308 -17.23 27.78 -8.23
N PRO A 309 -18.01 28.12 -9.28
CA PRO A 309 -17.48 28.83 -10.43
C PRO A 309 -16.86 30.16 -9.98
N THR A 310 -15.56 30.31 -10.17
CA THR A 310 -14.89 31.60 -9.96
C THR A 310 -15.20 32.51 -11.15
N GLY A 311 -16.41 33.04 -11.22
CA GLY A 311 -16.77 34.09 -12.16
C GLY A 311 -16.06 35.38 -11.77
N ARG A 312 -14.84 35.61 -12.29
CA ARG A 312 -13.99 36.83 -12.22
C ARG A 312 -13.77 37.54 -10.87
N ARG A 313 -14.43 37.16 -9.78
CA ARG A 313 -14.14 37.66 -8.42
C ARG A 313 -14.15 36.51 -7.42
N ILE A 314 -13.17 36.62 -6.53
CA ILE A 314 -12.70 35.68 -5.54
C ILE A 314 -13.82 35.42 -4.53
N ALA A 315 -14.62 34.38 -4.74
CA ALA A 315 -15.40 33.77 -3.66
C ALA A 315 -15.01 32.30 -3.64
N PRO A 316 -13.90 31.95 -2.96
CA PRO A 316 -13.28 30.64 -2.98
C PRO A 316 -14.03 29.69 -2.06
N PHE A 317 -15.36 29.63 -2.11
CA PHE A 317 -16.11 28.75 -1.21
C PHE A 317 -16.50 27.48 -1.96
N ALA A 318 -16.08 26.34 -1.44
CA ALA A 318 -16.60 25.06 -1.87
C ALA A 318 -18.08 24.91 -1.52
N ALA A 319 -18.74 23.92 -2.11
CA ALA A 319 -20.09 23.53 -1.76
C ALA A 319 -20.18 22.01 -1.71
N ILE A 320 -20.92 21.45 -0.75
CA ILE A 320 -21.19 20.01 -0.72
C ILE A 320 -22.61 19.79 -1.20
N LYS A 321 -22.76 19.08 -2.31
CA LYS A 321 -24.07 18.69 -2.83
C LYS A 321 -24.40 17.27 -2.38
N VAL A 322 -25.66 17.08 -1.96
CA VAL A 322 -26.16 15.79 -1.51
C VAL A 322 -26.99 15.12 -2.60
N TYR A 323 -26.66 13.87 -2.90
CA TYR A 323 -27.34 13.04 -3.89
C TYR A 323 -27.82 11.74 -3.24
N THR A 324 -28.89 11.14 -3.74
CA THR A 324 -29.19 9.73 -3.45
C THR A 324 -28.11 8.84 -4.07
N LYS A 325 -27.99 7.57 -3.65
CA LYS A 325 -27.13 6.59 -4.34
C LYS A 325 -27.50 6.31 -5.78
N THR A 326 -28.75 6.58 -6.16
CA THR A 326 -29.26 6.60 -7.55
C THR A 326 -28.99 7.93 -8.27
N GLY A 327 -28.23 8.82 -7.63
CA GLY A 327 -27.73 10.11 -8.11
C GLY A 327 -28.77 11.17 -8.41
N ARG A 328 -29.95 11.04 -7.81
CA ARG A 328 -30.91 12.14 -7.76
C ARG A 328 -30.38 13.18 -6.78
N TYR A 329 -30.20 14.42 -7.25
CA TYR A 329 -29.87 15.54 -6.38
C TYR A 329 -31.02 15.80 -5.40
N GLN A 330 -30.71 15.94 -4.11
CA GLN A 330 -31.72 16.08 -3.06
C GLN A 330 -32.17 17.54 -2.84
N GLY A 331 -31.70 18.50 -3.63
CA GLY A 331 -32.00 19.92 -3.41
C GLY A 331 -31.15 20.58 -2.33
N VAL A 332 -30.37 19.80 -1.57
CA VAL A 332 -29.57 20.27 -0.45
C VAL A 332 -28.13 20.57 -0.87
N THR A 333 -27.67 21.79 -0.58
CA THR A 333 -26.29 22.23 -0.72
C THR A 333 -25.80 22.75 0.62
N TRP A 334 -24.69 22.23 1.11
CA TRP A 334 -24.03 22.71 2.33
C TRP A 334 -22.91 23.69 1.97
N ASP A 335 -22.78 24.75 2.76
CA ASP A 335 -21.60 25.60 2.76
C ASP A 335 -20.64 25.05 3.83
N PRO A 336 -19.54 24.39 3.45
CA PRO A 336 -18.62 23.84 4.42
C PRO A 336 -17.81 24.92 5.15
N GLN A 337 -17.93 26.21 4.76
CA GLN A 337 -17.12 27.31 5.30
C GLN A 337 -15.60 27.03 5.22
N VAL A 338 -15.18 26.25 4.21
CA VAL A 338 -13.77 26.04 3.87
C VAL A 338 -13.52 26.55 2.46
N GLY A 339 -12.28 26.96 2.20
CA GLY A 339 -11.89 27.47 0.89
C GLY A 339 -12.02 26.39 -0.18
N TYR A 340 -11.12 25.41 -0.10
CA TYR A 340 -11.15 24.21 -0.95
C TYR A 340 -11.43 22.98 -0.09
N VAL A 341 -12.42 22.17 -0.49
CA VAL A 341 -12.65 20.86 0.12
C VAL A 341 -11.69 19.86 -0.51
N GLU A 342 -10.60 19.58 0.21
CA GLU A 342 -9.58 18.60 -0.19
C GLU A 342 -9.90 17.20 0.33
N SER A 343 -10.73 17.11 1.36
CA SER A 343 -11.19 15.83 1.90
C SER A 343 -12.63 15.89 2.42
N ILE A 344 -13.35 14.80 2.22
CA ILE A 344 -14.67 14.57 2.81
C ILE A 344 -14.77 13.07 3.12
N VAL A 345 -15.26 12.75 4.32
CA VAL A 345 -15.44 11.37 4.78
C VAL A 345 -16.73 11.27 5.60
N VAL A 346 -17.48 10.20 5.39
CA VAL A 346 -18.65 9.87 6.20
C VAL A 346 -18.18 8.93 7.30
N ASP A 347 -18.55 9.24 8.52
CA ASP A 347 -18.46 8.32 9.65
C ASP A 347 -19.73 7.46 9.69
N PRO A 348 -19.63 6.18 9.28
CA PRO A 348 -20.79 5.31 9.16
C PRO A 348 -21.41 4.95 10.52
N GLN A 349 -20.65 5.05 11.62
CA GLN A 349 -21.09 4.63 12.95
C GLN A 349 -21.66 5.78 13.78
N GLY A 350 -21.05 6.96 13.69
CA GLY A 350 -21.49 8.15 14.44
C GLY A 350 -22.41 9.09 13.67
N GLY A 351 -22.80 8.76 12.44
CA GLY A 351 -23.78 9.54 11.69
C GLY A 351 -23.33 10.98 11.41
N SER A 352 -22.04 11.16 11.12
CA SER A 352 -21.42 12.46 10.88
C SER A 352 -20.69 12.49 9.54
N VAL A 353 -20.55 13.68 8.98
CA VAL A 353 -19.70 13.95 7.82
C VAL A 353 -18.58 14.88 8.25
N TYR A 354 -17.33 14.46 8.04
CA TYR A 354 -16.16 15.30 8.29
C TYR A 354 -15.67 15.87 6.98
N VAL A 355 -15.44 17.18 6.97
CA VAL A 355 -15.00 17.93 5.81
C VAL A 355 -13.71 18.64 6.17
N GLY A 356 -12.69 18.42 5.37
CA GLY A 356 -11.36 18.96 5.57
C GLY A 356 -10.91 19.75 4.35
N GLY A 357 -10.23 20.87 4.58
CA GLY A 357 -9.88 21.77 3.51
C GLY A 357 -8.83 22.82 3.86
N ASN A 358 -8.47 23.58 2.84
CA ASN A 358 -7.64 24.78 3.02
C ASN A 358 -8.58 25.97 3.18
N HIS A 359 -8.50 26.71 4.28
CA HIS A 359 -9.14 28.00 4.43
C HIS A 359 -8.09 29.11 4.47
N VAL A 360 -8.40 30.23 3.83
CA VAL A 360 -7.61 31.47 3.95
C VAL A 360 -8.45 32.36 4.85
N ASP A 361 -7.93 32.71 6.02
CA ASP A 361 -8.61 33.68 6.89
C ASP A 361 -8.59 35.10 6.27
N ASP A 362 -9.34 36.04 6.84
CA ASP A 362 -9.42 37.41 6.33
C ASP A 362 -8.05 38.12 6.33
N ALA A 363 -7.10 37.64 7.14
CA ALA A 363 -5.72 38.13 7.18
C ALA A 363 -4.82 37.47 6.12
N GLY A 364 -5.35 36.62 5.24
CA GLY A 364 -4.59 35.93 4.21
C GLY A 364 -3.79 34.72 4.72
N THR A 365 -3.94 34.36 5.99
CA THR A 365 -3.24 33.22 6.59
C THR A 365 -3.98 31.94 6.26
N ARG A 366 -3.27 30.98 5.65
CA ARG A 366 -3.82 29.64 5.44
C ARG A 366 -3.88 28.91 6.76
N ARG A 367 -5.08 28.50 7.13
CA ARG A 367 -5.34 27.63 8.26
C ARG A 367 -6.09 26.40 7.73
N HIS A 368 -5.99 25.31 8.48
CA HIS A 368 -6.72 24.10 8.20
C HIS A 368 -7.64 23.86 9.40
N ASP A 369 -8.83 23.36 9.11
CA ASP A 369 -9.75 22.90 10.13
C ASP A 369 -10.54 21.72 9.58
N ILE A 370 -11.04 20.90 10.50
CA ILE A 370 -11.95 19.82 10.17
C ILE A 370 -13.33 20.24 10.67
N LYS A 371 -14.25 20.39 9.73
CA LYS A 371 -15.66 20.69 10.02
C LYS A 371 -16.42 19.37 10.16
N GLN A 372 -17.09 19.20 11.28
CA GLN A 372 -17.99 18.07 11.51
C GLN A 372 -19.43 18.51 11.30
N PHE A 373 -20.12 17.84 10.39
CA PHE A 373 -21.53 18.06 10.10
C PHE A 373 -22.35 16.85 10.54
N ALA A 374 -23.57 17.08 10.99
CA ALA A 374 -24.57 16.03 11.01
C ALA A 374 -24.96 15.68 9.57
N LEU A 375 -25.60 14.53 9.41
CA LEU A 375 -26.04 14.04 8.12
C LEU A 375 -27.10 14.93 7.42
N ASP A 376 -27.77 15.83 8.13
CA ASP A 376 -28.68 16.82 7.54
C ASP A 376 -27.96 18.07 7.02
N GLY A 377 -26.67 18.23 7.34
CA GLY A 377 -25.84 19.37 6.97
C GLY A 377 -25.69 20.44 8.03
N SER A 378 -26.28 20.26 9.21
CA SER A 378 -26.02 21.15 10.34
C SER A 378 -24.58 21.00 10.82
N LEU A 379 -23.89 22.13 11.00
CA LEU A 379 -22.53 22.15 11.56
C LEU A 379 -22.60 21.80 13.04
N LEU A 380 -21.97 20.69 13.43
CA LEU A 380 -21.91 20.24 14.83
C LEU A 380 -20.77 20.92 15.56
N ARG A 381 -19.57 20.93 14.96
CA ARG A 381 -18.39 21.62 15.53
C ARG A 381 -17.29 21.82 14.49
N THR A 382 -16.35 22.70 14.84
CA THR A 382 -15.06 22.86 14.16
C THR A 382 -13.97 22.28 15.02
N ILE A 383 -13.20 21.33 14.48
CA ILE A 383 -12.03 20.74 15.12
C ILE A 383 -10.81 21.54 14.62
N PRO A 384 -10.14 22.30 15.50
CA PRO A 384 -8.94 23.02 15.11
C PRO A 384 -7.83 22.02 14.81
N THR A 385 -7.18 22.15 13.65
CA THR A 385 -5.99 21.36 13.36
C THR A 385 -4.75 22.12 13.77
N VAL A 386 -3.65 21.39 13.97
CA VAL A 386 -2.37 22.02 14.30
C VAL A 386 -1.96 22.94 13.16
N HIS A 387 -1.69 24.20 13.50
CA HIS A 387 -1.32 25.20 12.52
C HIS A 387 0.09 24.90 11.98
N TYR A 388 0.13 24.37 10.77
CA TYR A 388 1.36 24.25 10.00
C TYR A 388 1.33 25.24 8.83
N PRO A 389 2.04 26.39 8.94
CA PRO A 389 2.09 27.33 7.84
C PRO A 389 2.62 26.64 6.58
N ASN A 390 1.97 26.87 5.44
CA ASN A 390 2.31 26.31 4.12
C ASN A 390 2.15 24.79 3.97
N ARG A 391 1.31 24.16 4.79
CA ARG A 391 0.90 22.78 4.52
C ARG A 391 -0.46 22.72 3.82
N HIS A 392 -0.80 21.54 3.34
CA HIS A 392 -2.04 21.23 2.66
C HIS A 392 -2.60 19.95 3.25
N MET A 393 -3.84 19.99 3.71
CA MET A 393 -4.59 18.78 4.01
C MET A 393 -4.97 18.11 2.69
N LEU A 394 -4.56 16.86 2.44
CA LEU A 394 -4.83 16.16 1.18
C LEU A 394 -5.82 14.99 1.32
N GLY A 395 -5.97 14.47 2.53
CA GLY A 395 -6.80 13.32 2.80
C GLY A 395 -7.22 13.24 4.26
N MET A 396 -8.30 12.50 4.51
CA MET A 396 -8.81 12.25 5.84
C MET A 396 -9.46 10.86 5.84
N ALA A 397 -9.30 10.14 6.94
CA ALA A 397 -9.99 8.88 7.21
C ALA A 397 -10.56 8.93 8.64
N VAL A 398 -11.62 8.18 8.90
CA VAL A 398 -12.27 8.14 10.22
C VAL A 398 -12.56 6.70 10.59
N ASP A 399 -12.19 6.29 11.81
CA ASP A 399 -12.62 5.02 12.40
C ASP A 399 -13.64 5.26 13.53
N ALA A 400 -13.95 4.21 14.29
CA ALA A 400 -14.89 4.27 15.41
C ALA A 400 -14.55 5.37 16.43
N THR A 401 -13.26 5.61 16.66
CA THR A 401 -12.73 6.40 17.79
C THR A 401 -11.85 7.57 17.37
N ARG A 402 -11.35 7.60 16.13
CA ARG A 402 -10.32 8.54 15.70
C ARG A 402 -10.57 9.11 14.33
N ILE A 403 -10.02 10.30 14.13
CA ILE A 403 -9.92 10.98 12.84
C ILE A 403 -8.45 11.03 12.47
N PHE A 404 -8.11 10.56 11.27
CA PHE A 404 -6.76 10.59 10.71
C PHE A 404 -6.71 11.67 9.63
N GLU A 405 -5.95 12.72 9.85
CA GLU A 405 -5.70 13.79 8.89
C GLU A 405 -4.36 13.57 8.21
N LEU A 406 -4.36 13.50 6.88
CA LEU A 406 -3.14 13.49 6.09
C LEU A 406 -2.78 14.93 5.69
N VAL A 407 -1.71 15.44 6.28
CA VAL A 407 -1.16 16.76 6.02
C VAL A 407 0.12 16.62 5.21
N THR A 408 0.30 17.46 4.21
CA THR A 408 1.50 17.47 3.38
C THR A 408 2.12 18.86 3.33
N GLY A 409 3.44 18.91 3.51
CA GLY A 409 4.26 20.08 3.27
C GLY A 409 5.22 19.86 2.11
N PRO A 410 6.06 20.87 1.80
CA PRO A 410 7.03 20.80 0.70
C PRO A 410 7.99 19.60 0.78
N ASN A 411 8.29 19.13 2.00
CA ASN A 411 9.36 18.16 2.25
C ASN A 411 8.93 16.91 3.03
N ASN A 412 7.71 16.87 3.55
CA ASN A 412 7.21 15.77 4.36
C ASN A 412 5.69 15.64 4.28
N SER A 413 5.20 14.43 4.55
CA SER A 413 3.80 14.20 4.85
C SER A 413 3.70 13.64 6.25
N GLU A 414 2.64 14.03 6.94
CA GLU A 414 2.38 13.70 8.32
C GLU A 414 0.94 13.22 8.44
N ILE A 415 0.72 12.30 9.38
CA ILE A 415 -0.62 11.87 9.77
C ILE A 415 -0.86 12.42 11.16
N ILE A 416 -1.80 13.34 11.29
CA ILE A 416 -2.25 13.86 12.57
C ILE A 416 -3.47 13.05 12.99
N VAL A 417 -3.49 12.58 14.24
CA VAL A 417 -4.56 11.75 14.75
C VAL A 417 -5.30 12.52 15.84
N TYR A 418 -6.61 12.61 15.68
CA TYR A 418 -7.51 13.24 16.65
C TYR A 418 -8.39 12.19 17.31
N ASP A 419 -8.62 12.35 18.61
CA ASP A 419 -9.71 11.67 19.28
C ASP A 419 -11.04 12.21 18.75
N LYS A 420 -11.88 11.31 18.26
CA LYS A 420 -13.12 11.67 17.59
C LYS A 420 -14.15 12.21 18.57
N ALA A 421 -14.12 11.84 19.85
CA ALA A 421 -15.10 12.35 20.82
C ALA A 421 -14.80 13.80 21.22
N SER A 422 -13.56 14.09 21.60
CA SER A 422 -13.12 15.41 22.06
C SER A 422 -12.72 16.36 20.94
N GLY A 423 -12.26 15.83 19.80
CA GLY A 423 -11.61 16.62 18.75
C GLY A 423 -10.16 16.98 19.08
N ASN A 424 -9.61 16.52 20.21
CA ASN A 424 -8.23 16.80 20.58
C ASN A 424 -7.26 15.94 19.76
N GLN A 425 -6.12 16.52 19.39
CA GLN A 425 -5.02 15.75 18.84
C GLN A 425 -4.49 14.77 19.90
N VAL A 426 -4.35 13.50 19.53
CA VAL A 426 -3.81 12.44 20.39
C VAL A 426 -2.49 11.87 19.89
N ALA A 427 -2.18 12.03 18.61
CA ALA A 427 -0.89 11.65 18.07
C ALA A 427 -0.51 12.47 16.83
N GLU A 428 0.78 12.48 16.54
CA GLU A 428 1.34 12.94 15.27
C GLU A 428 2.36 11.91 14.79
N TRP A 429 2.19 11.47 13.56
CA TRP A 429 3.08 10.51 12.93
C TRP A 429 3.79 11.19 11.77
N THR A 430 5.10 11.35 11.91
CA THR A 430 5.94 12.01 10.92
C THR A 430 7.01 11.03 10.46
N ARG A 431 7.02 10.71 9.16
CA ARG A 431 8.08 9.89 8.56
C ARG A 431 8.55 10.46 7.23
N TRP A 432 9.87 10.53 7.07
CA TRP A 432 10.51 11.01 5.86
C TRP A 432 10.19 10.18 4.62
N GLN A 433 9.87 8.89 4.78
CA GLN A 433 9.51 7.99 3.68
C GLN A 433 8.14 8.30 3.08
N TRP A 434 7.28 9.02 3.81
CA TRP A 434 5.95 9.41 3.34
C TRP A 434 5.96 10.68 2.51
N ARG A 435 7.13 11.13 2.04
CA ARG A 435 7.24 12.29 1.14
C ARG A 435 6.17 12.17 0.05
N SER A 436 5.19 13.06 0.15
CA SER A 436 4.10 13.20 -0.82
C SER A 436 3.03 12.11 -0.76
N GLY A 437 2.59 11.78 0.45
CA GLY A 437 1.30 11.13 0.65
C GLY A 437 0.18 11.91 -0.05
N ASN A 438 -0.76 11.25 -0.72
CA ASN A 438 -1.82 11.95 -1.48
C ASN A 438 -3.24 11.55 -1.07
N SER A 439 -3.43 10.33 -0.58
CA SER A 439 -4.73 9.84 -0.11
C SER A 439 -4.51 8.85 1.02
N ILE A 440 -5.40 8.91 2.01
CA ILE A 440 -5.43 7.98 3.14
C ILE A 440 -6.82 7.35 3.23
N CYS A 441 -6.89 6.06 3.55
CA CYS A 441 -8.13 5.40 3.96
C CYS A 441 -7.85 4.47 5.14
N VAL A 442 -8.89 4.23 5.95
CA VAL A 442 -8.81 3.34 7.11
C VAL A 442 -9.69 2.13 6.93
N ASP A 443 -9.13 0.98 7.29
CA ASP A 443 -9.89 -0.24 7.47
C ASP A 443 -10.66 -0.20 8.80
N GLN A 444 -11.98 -0.31 8.67
CA GLN A 444 -12.92 -0.19 9.78
C GLN A 444 -12.89 -1.39 10.74
N ASP A 445 -12.27 -2.52 10.36
CA ASP A 445 -12.17 -3.68 11.23
C ASP A 445 -11.29 -3.38 12.46
N ALA A 446 -11.57 -3.96 13.63
CA ALA A 446 -10.88 -3.61 14.88
C ALA A 446 -9.33 -3.75 14.80
N GLY A 447 -8.84 -4.78 14.11
CA GLY A 447 -7.41 -5.01 13.81
C GLY A 447 -6.99 -4.52 12.41
N GLY A 448 -7.73 -3.58 11.84
CA GLY A 448 -7.50 -3.06 10.50
C GLY A 448 -6.29 -2.14 10.38
N TYR A 449 -5.90 -1.83 9.15
CA TYR A 449 -4.77 -0.98 8.81
C TYR A 449 -5.19 0.41 8.31
N LEU A 450 -4.23 1.32 8.23
CA LEU A 450 -4.33 2.52 7.40
C LEU A 450 -3.58 2.28 6.10
N TYR A 451 -4.16 2.75 5.00
CA TYR A 451 -3.53 2.71 3.68
C TYR A 451 -3.24 4.14 3.25
N LEU A 452 -1.98 4.41 2.90
CA LEU A 452 -1.51 5.71 2.46
C LEU A 452 -0.87 5.58 1.08
N THR A 453 -1.40 6.29 0.09
CA THR A 453 -0.79 6.34 -1.25
C THR A 453 0.33 7.37 -1.30
N ASN A 454 1.47 6.99 -1.89
CA ASN A 454 2.55 7.92 -2.22
C ASN A 454 2.49 8.30 -3.70
N GLN A 455 2.23 9.59 -3.99
CA GLN A 455 2.07 10.03 -5.37
C GLN A 455 3.37 9.99 -6.19
N PHE A 456 4.54 10.07 -5.56
CA PHE A 456 5.81 10.10 -6.30
C PHE A 456 6.54 8.76 -6.30
N ALA A 457 6.42 7.98 -5.22
CA ALA A 457 7.04 6.66 -5.13
C ALA A 457 6.22 5.58 -5.84
N ARG A 458 4.93 5.83 -6.15
CA ARG A 458 3.99 4.83 -6.71
C ARG A 458 3.82 3.64 -5.77
N GLU A 459 3.80 3.92 -4.48
CA GLU A 459 3.71 2.92 -3.44
C GLU A 459 2.44 3.14 -2.61
N VAL A 460 1.98 2.08 -1.99
CA VAL A 460 0.99 2.14 -0.92
C VAL A 460 1.67 1.67 0.35
N PHE A 461 1.70 2.54 1.35
CA PHE A 461 2.10 2.19 2.70
C PHE A 461 0.91 1.60 3.43
N VAL A 462 1.12 0.43 4.04
CA VAL A 462 0.19 -0.19 4.99
C VAL A 462 0.73 0.10 6.38
N LEU A 463 -0.02 0.86 7.15
CA LEU A 463 0.37 1.30 8.49
C LEU A 463 -0.51 0.62 9.53
N ASP A 464 0.10 0.24 10.65
CA ASP A 464 -0.63 -0.12 11.86
C ASP A 464 -1.42 1.12 12.30
N LYS A 465 -2.75 0.99 12.38
CA LYS A 465 -3.59 2.16 12.65
C LYS A 465 -3.53 2.63 14.10
N GLN A 466 -2.94 1.86 15.02
CA GLN A 466 -2.81 2.28 16.42
C GLN A 466 -1.55 3.12 16.63
N THR A 467 -0.45 2.71 16.00
CA THR A 467 0.88 3.26 16.23
C THR A 467 1.41 4.12 15.08
N GLY A 468 0.79 4.03 13.90
CA GLY A 468 1.29 4.64 12.66
C GLY A 468 2.55 3.97 12.12
N ALA A 469 2.97 2.85 12.69
CA ALA A 469 4.15 2.12 12.22
C ALA A 469 3.88 1.45 10.87
N PRO A 470 4.81 1.53 9.90
CA PRO A 470 4.69 0.80 8.65
C PRO A 470 4.78 -0.69 8.95
N VAL A 471 3.76 -1.41 8.49
CA VAL A 471 3.69 -2.87 8.54
C VAL A 471 4.28 -3.43 7.26
N TYR A 472 3.92 -2.82 6.13
CA TYR A 472 4.36 -3.27 4.81
C TYR A 472 4.20 -2.14 3.78
N THR A 473 4.95 -2.23 2.68
CA THR A 473 4.86 -1.32 1.54
C THR A 473 4.83 -2.15 0.27
N PHE A 474 3.92 -1.85 -0.64
CA PHE A 474 3.97 -2.44 -1.99
C PHE A 474 3.96 -1.37 -3.06
N ALA A 475 4.65 -1.69 -4.15
CA ALA A 475 4.66 -0.89 -5.36
C ALA A 475 3.39 -1.13 -6.18
N LEU A 476 2.84 -0.05 -6.74
CA LEU A 476 1.78 -0.13 -7.73
C LEU A 476 2.37 -0.60 -9.06
N PRO A 477 1.70 -1.50 -9.79
CA PRO A 477 2.21 -2.03 -11.05
C PRO A 477 2.55 -0.93 -12.06
N GLU A 478 3.59 -1.18 -12.86
CA GLU A 478 3.80 -0.40 -14.07
C GLU A 478 2.77 -0.76 -15.12
N VAL A 479 2.04 0.24 -15.61
CA VAL A 479 1.22 0.09 -16.81
C VAL A 479 2.15 0.21 -18.02
N ALA A 480 2.98 -0.81 -18.24
CA ALA A 480 3.91 -0.86 -19.38
C ALA A 480 3.18 -0.73 -20.73
N ASP A 481 1.91 -1.16 -20.79
CA ASP A 481 1.05 -1.13 -21.98
C ASP A 481 0.73 0.27 -22.51
N ALA A 482 0.74 1.30 -21.67
CA ALA A 482 0.52 2.67 -22.14
C ALA A 482 1.78 3.28 -22.77
N MET A 483 2.97 2.77 -22.40
CA MET A 483 4.24 3.37 -22.80
C MET A 483 4.80 2.80 -24.10
N HIS A 484 4.56 1.52 -24.40
CA HIS A 484 5.10 0.91 -25.63
C HIS A 484 4.39 1.34 -26.93
N ALA A 485 3.17 1.87 -26.85
CA ALA A 485 2.41 2.34 -28.01
C ALA A 485 2.67 3.81 -28.39
N LEU A 486 3.44 4.55 -27.58
CA LEU A 486 3.75 5.96 -27.83
C LEU A 486 5.26 6.10 -28.04
N PRO A 487 5.71 6.69 -29.17
CA PRO A 487 7.12 6.94 -29.43
C PRO A 487 7.61 8.11 -28.58
N TRP A 488 7.71 7.92 -27.27
CA TRP A 488 8.18 8.94 -26.34
C TRP A 488 9.39 8.40 -25.58
N ARG A 489 10.58 8.75 -26.07
CA ARG A 489 11.86 8.54 -25.39
C ARG A 489 12.21 9.83 -24.64
N GLY A 490 12.12 9.85 -23.31
CA GLY A 490 12.82 10.89 -22.53
C GLY A 490 12.20 11.33 -21.20
N HIS A 491 10.91 11.11 -20.95
CA HIS A 491 10.29 11.51 -19.68
C HIS A 491 9.42 10.38 -19.12
N ALA A 492 9.87 9.77 -18.03
CA ALA A 492 9.09 8.79 -17.28
C ALA A 492 7.80 9.47 -16.80
N LEU A 493 6.67 9.03 -17.36
CA LEU A 493 5.34 9.47 -17.02
C LEU A 493 5.06 9.04 -15.57
N ARG A 494 5.13 9.97 -14.61
CA ARG A 494 4.82 9.68 -13.21
C ARG A 494 3.32 9.88 -12.99
N PRO A 495 2.57 8.88 -12.50
CA PRO A 495 1.20 9.11 -12.06
C PRO A 495 1.25 10.18 -10.96
N ARG A 496 0.58 11.31 -11.16
CA ARG A 496 0.66 12.45 -10.23
C ARG A 496 -0.29 12.33 -9.05
N ARG A 497 -1.31 11.48 -9.15
CA ARG A 497 -2.32 11.31 -8.09
C ARG A 497 -2.73 9.85 -7.99
N ALA A 498 -2.77 9.36 -6.76
CA ALA A 498 -3.30 8.05 -6.42
C ALA A 498 -4.31 8.21 -5.29
N SER A 499 -5.54 7.75 -5.49
CA SER A 499 -6.57 7.73 -4.44
C SER A 499 -6.79 6.30 -3.97
N VAL A 500 -7.09 6.11 -2.69
CA VAL A 500 -7.30 4.78 -2.12
C VAL A 500 -8.61 4.74 -1.34
N CYS A 501 -9.32 3.61 -1.45
CA CYS A 501 -10.43 3.27 -0.56
C CYS A 501 -10.41 1.77 -0.27
N VAL A 502 -11.05 1.37 0.83
CA VAL A 502 -11.12 -0.02 1.28
C VAL A 502 -12.57 -0.40 1.52
N GLU A 503 -12.96 -1.57 1.01
CA GLU A 503 -14.27 -2.16 1.28
C GLU A 503 -14.30 -2.71 2.71
N PRO A 504 -15.36 -2.45 3.48
CA PRO A 504 -15.44 -2.91 4.85
C PRO A 504 -15.54 -4.43 4.96
N GLY A 505 -15.09 -4.97 6.09
CA GLY A 505 -15.20 -6.38 6.43
C GLY A 505 -13.95 -7.22 6.12
N PRO A 506 -13.92 -8.48 6.61
CA PRO A 506 -12.71 -9.31 6.62
C PRO A 506 -12.29 -9.75 5.21
N ASN A 507 -13.23 -9.88 4.28
CA ASN A 507 -12.96 -10.25 2.88
C ASN A 507 -13.00 -9.04 1.95
N GLY A 508 -12.87 -7.83 2.50
CA GLY A 508 -12.87 -6.59 1.74
C GLY A 508 -11.75 -6.55 0.69
N ARG A 509 -11.90 -5.62 -0.24
CA ARG A 509 -10.88 -5.29 -1.24
C ARG A 509 -10.34 -3.90 -1.00
N LEU A 510 -9.06 -3.73 -1.32
CA LEU A 510 -8.43 -2.43 -1.40
C LEU A 510 -8.47 -1.96 -2.85
N PHE A 511 -9.01 -0.77 -3.09
CA PHE A 511 -9.07 -0.16 -4.41
C PHE A 511 -8.11 1.01 -4.46
N VAL A 512 -7.15 0.95 -5.38
CA VAL A 512 -6.21 2.03 -5.62
C VAL A 512 -6.46 2.57 -7.02
N LEU A 513 -6.95 3.81 -7.09
CA LEU A 513 -7.10 4.55 -8.32
C LEU A 513 -5.78 5.23 -8.67
N GLY A 514 -5.18 4.88 -9.81
CA GLY A 514 -4.10 5.63 -10.42
C GLY A 514 -4.56 6.39 -11.64
N THR A 515 -4.14 7.65 -11.72
CA THR A 515 -4.30 8.47 -12.92
C THR A 515 -2.93 8.82 -13.48
N ASP A 516 -2.66 8.36 -14.69
CA ASP A 516 -1.51 8.82 -15.46
C ASP A 516 -1.84 10.21 -16.01
N HIS A 517 -0.99 11.19 -15.70
CA HIS A 517 -0.99 12.58 -16.19
C HIS A 517 -1.99 13.63 -15.68
N GLU A 518 -1.41 14.66 -15.05
CA GLU A 518 -1.61 16.06 -15.44
C GLU A 518 -0.34 16.51 -16.18
N VAL A 519 -0.27 16.34 -17.51
CA VAL A 519 0.62 17.22 -18.30
C VAL A 519 -0.04 18.59 -18.22
N ASN A 520 0.70 19.61 -17.77
CA ASN A 520 0.22 20.98 -17.59
C ASN A 520 -0.78 21.38 -18.69
N ASP A 521 -1.90 21.97 -18.27
CA ASP A 521 -3.19 22.26 -18.95
C ASP A 521 -3.13 22.91 -20.37
N HIS A 522 -1.98 22.97 -21.06
CA HIS A 522 -1.78 23.79 -22.25
C HIS A 522 -1.23 23.12 -23.52
N ALA A 523 -0.73 21.87 -23.53
CA ALA A 523 -0.02 21.39 -24.73
C ALA A 523 -0.46 20.06 -25.37
N TYR A 524 -1.10 19.10 -24.67
CA TYR A 524 -1.42 17.81 -25.31
C TYR A 524 -2.76 17.22 -24.86
N PHE A 525 -3.65 17.00 -25.84
CA PHE A 525 -5.02 16.48 -25.66
C PHE A 525 -5.13 14.94 -25.61
N GLY A 526 -4.01 14.22 -25.45
CA GLY A 526 -4.02 12.77 -25.29
C GLY A 526 -4.66 12.37 -23.97
N ARG A 527 -5.84 11.75 -24.01
CA ARG A 527 -6.52 11.22 -22.81
C ARG A 527 -5.83 9.94 -22.37
N ALA A 528 -4.94 10.03 -21.38
CA ALA A 528 -4.40 8.84 -20.75
C ALA A 528 -5.52 8.02 -20.07
N PRO A 529 -5.46 6.69 -20.15
CA PRO A 529 -6.36 5.83 -19.39
C PRO A 529 -6.12 5.99 -17.88
N ALA A 530 -7.15 5.69 -17.10
CA ALA A 530 -7.08 5.62 -15.65
C ALA A 530 -7.40 4.19 -15.24
N TYR A 531 -6.72 3.74 -14.20
CA TYR A 531 -6.75 2.35 -13.76
C TYR A 531 -7.15 2.30 -12.29
N ILE A 532 -7.98 1.32 -11.96
CA ILE A 532 -8.22 0.94 -10.56
C ILE A 532 -7.56 -0.41 -10.36
N TRP A 533 -6.51 -0.44 -9.57
CA TRP A 533 -5.90 -1.68 -9.10
C TRP A 533 -6.69 -2.15 -7.88
N VAL A 534 -7.22 -3.37 -7.97
CA VAL A 534 -7.96 -3.99 -6.89
C VAL A 534 -7.04 -5.00 -6.22
N PHE A 535 -6.85 -4.93 -4.92
CA PHE A 535 -6.09 -5.88 -4.13
C PHE A 535 -7.01 -6.60 -3.16
N TRP A 536 -6.71 -7.84 -2.81
CA TRP A 536 -7.35 -8.45 -1.65
C TRP A 536 -6.84 -7.78 -0.38
N LYS A 537 -7.75 -7.49 0.54
CA LYS A 537 -7.38 -7.14 1.89
C LYS A 537 -6.64 -8.31 2.52
N ARG A 538 -5.47 -8.03 3.09
CA ARG A 538 -4.72 -9.04 3.82
C ARG A 538 -5.42 -9.28 5.15
N ASN A 539 -5.79 -10.52 5.42
CA ASN A 539 -6.23 -10.91 6.77
C ASN A 539 -5.00 -10.83 7.67
N SER A 540 -5.02 -9.92 8.64
CA SER A 540 -3.97 -9.60 9.60
C SER A 540 -3.57 -10.76 10.54
N HIS A 541 -4.06 -11.99 10.30
CA HIS A 541 -3.88 -13.14 11.18
C HIS A 541 -2.93 -14.23 10.64
N ARG A 542 -2.31 -14.05 9.47
CA ARG A 542 -1.33 -15.01 8.94
C ARG A 542 -0.12 -14.29 8.37
N VAL A 543 0.79 -13.89 9.25
CA VAL A 543 2.23 -13.82 8.97
C VAL A 543 2.88 -14.83 9.89
#